data_AF-A0AA92WD36-F1
#
_entry.id   AF-A0AA92WD36-F1
#
_cell.length_a   1.000
_cell.length_b   1.000
_cell.length_c   1.000
_cell.angle_alpha   90.00
_cell.angle_beta   90.00
_cell.angle_gamma   90.00
#
_symmetry.space_group_name_H-M   'P 1'
#
loop_
_entity.id
_entity.type
_entity.pdbx_description
1 polymer ?
#
loop_
_entity_poly.entity_id
_entity_poly.type
_entity_poly.pdbx_seq_one_letter_code
_entity_poly.pdbx_strand_id
1 'polypeptide(L)'
;MNDIINILNQVRIVSQKIKEQRKEKFERGESFNIFNDLGFMSNEVHLHSMFLANLLNPKGSHGQRGKFLEAFLKMLQKSFPAISADSLELDTAIASVEVEKYIGRQTDSEGGRIDIYLTDGKHSIIIENKIYAGDQHHQMLRYWNYGMSQKGNDTEKSFVLIYLTLDGCPPSKDSLGEDLKENDIVLLIL
;
A
#
# COMPACT_ATOMS: atom_id res chain seq x y z
N MET A 1 6.03 -19.57 41.09
CA MET A 1 7.11 -20.43 40.52
C MET A 1 6.53 -21.36 39.44
N ASN A 2 5.42 -22.06 39.69
CA ASN A 2 4.71 -22.84 38.67
C ASN A 2 4.26 -22.02 37.46
N ASP A 3 3.78 -20.79 37.65
CA ASP A 3 3.31 -19.95 36.54
C ASP A 3 4.44 -19.56 35.57
N ILE A 4 5.64 -19.29 36.11
CA ILE A 4 6.83 -18.99 35.32
C ILE A 4 7.23 -20.21 34.47
N ILE A 5 7.23 -21.40 35.06
CA ILE A 5 7.52 -22.65 34.34
C ILE A 5 6.48 -22.90 33.24
N ASN A 6 5.21 -22.60 33.52
CA ASN A 6 4.13 -22.79 32.56
C ASN A 6 4.25 -21.82 31.37
N ILE A 7 4.55 -20.55 31.64
CA ILE A 7 4.83 -19.54 30.59
C ILE A 7 6.03 -19.94 29.74
N LEU A 8 7.14 -20.37 30.36
CA LEU A 8 8.33 -20.82 29.63
C LEU A 8 8.03 -22.02 28.72
N ASN A 9 7.18 -22.95 29.16
CA ASN A 9 6.73 -24.07 28.33
C ASN A 9 5.87 -23.60 27.15
N GLN A 10 4.97 -22.65 27.36
CA GLN A 10 4.18 -22.08 26.25
C GLN A 10 5.07 -21.33 25.25
N VAL A 11 6.01 -20.52 25.72
CA VAL A 11 6.99 -19.82 24.86
C VAL A 11 7.81 -20.82 24.04
N ARG A 12 8.23 -21.94 24.65
CA ARG A 12 8.94 -23.02 23.94
C ARG A 12 8.09 -23.62 22.82
N ILE A 13 6.83 -23.95 23.09
CA ILE A 13 5.91 -24.51 22.10
C ILE A 13 5.69 -23.52 20.94
N VAL A 14 5.43 -22.25 21.25
CA VAL A 14 5.23 -21.20 20.24
C VAL A 14 6.49 -21.02 19.39
N SER A 15 7.67 -20.97 20.01
CA SER A 15 8.96 -20.83 19.30
C SER A 15 9.22 -21.99 18.34
N GLN A 16 8.87 -23.21 18.76
CA GLN A 16 9.03 -24.40 17.93
C GLN A 16 8.09 -24.40 16.74
N LYS A 17 6.83 -23.99 16.95
CA LYS A 17 5.84 -23.81 15.88
C LYS A 17 6.24 -22.72 14.88
N ILE A 18 6.77 -21.60 15.35
CA ILE A 18 7.32 -20.53 14.48
C ILE A 18 8.48 -21.07 13.64
N LYS A 19 9.35 -21.91 14.22
CA LYS A 19 10.50 -22.51 13.52
C LYS A 19 10.04 -23.48 12.43
N GLU A 20 9.04 -24.32 12.72
CA GLU A 20 8.44 -25.23 11.74
C GLU A 20 7.78 -24.46 10.60
N GLN A 21 6.97 -23.44 10.91
CA GLN A 21 6.35 -22.58 9.90
C GLN A 21 7.40 -21.89 9.01
N ARG A 22 8.50 -21.39 9.59
CA ARG A 22 9.60 -20.81 8.80
C ARG A 22 10.25 -21.82 7.87
N LYS A 23 10.43 -23.07 8.31
CA LYS A 23 10.98 -24.16 7.47
C LYS A 23 10.05 -24.48 6.31
N GLU A 24 8.74 -24.59 6.56
CA GLU A 24 7.74 -24.81 5.51
C GLU A 24 7.71 -23.66 4.50
N LYS A 25 7.70 -22.40 4.98
CA LYS A 25 7.77 -21.22 4.11
C LYS A 25 9.02 -21.25 3.22
N PHE A 26 10.16 -21.65 3.78
CA PHE A 26 11.41 -21.77 3.02
C PHE A 26 11.32 -22.87 1.95
N GLU A 27 10.82 -24.06 2.31
CA GLU A 27 10.65 -25.18 1.37
C GLU A 27 9.67 -24.87 0.23
N ARG A 28 8.65 -24.04 0.48
CA ARG A 28 7.70 -23.55 -0.55
C ARG A 28 8.21 -22.36 -1.36
N GLY A 29 9.39 -21.83 -1.05
CA GLY A 29 9.95 -20.65 -1.72
C GLY A 29 9.31 -19.33 -1.31
N GLU A 30 8.43 -19.31 -0.29
CA GLU A 30 7.79 -18.08 0.22
C GLU A 30 8.77 -17.16 0.96
N SER A 31 9.96 -17.67 1.28
CA SER A 31 11.04 -16.86 1.87
C SER A 31 11.95 -16.22 0.81
N PHE A 32 11.74 -16.50 -0.47
CA PHE A 32 12.53 -15.90 -1.55
C PHE A 32 12.13 -14.43 -1.72
N ASN A 33 13.11 -13.54 -1.58
CA ASN A 33 12.96 -12.12 -1.86
C ASN A 33 14.17 -11.66 -2.67
N ILE A 34 13.96 -11.49 -3.97
CA ILE A 34 15.01 -11.09 -4.91
C ILE A 34 15.65 -9.73 -4.53
N PHE A 35 14.92 -8.84 -3.86
CA PHE A 35 15.47 -7.56 -3.40
C PHE A 35 16.45 -7.76 -2.24
N ASN A 36 16.14 -8.65 -1.31
CA ASN A 36 17.05 -9.03 -0.22
C ASN A 36 18.31 -9.71 -0.77
N ASP A 37 18.12 -10.67 -1.68
CA ASP A 37 19.22 -11.46 -2.24
C ASP A 37 20.16 -10.62 -3.11
N LEU A 38 19.64 -9.58 -3.78
CA LEU A 38 20.43 -8.61 -4.55
C LEU A 38 21.00 -7.46 -3.70
N GLY A 39 20.79 -7.46 -2.37
CA GLY A 39 21.39 -6.49 -1.45
C GLY A 39 20.73 -5.11 -1.44
N PHE A 40 19.46 -5.01 -1.84
CA PHE A 40 18.75 -3.75 -2.00
C PHE A 40 18.08 -3.20 -0.72
N MET A 41 18.34 -3.81 0.44
CA MET A 41 17.67 -3.49 1.71
C MET A 41 17.60 -1.99 2.06
N SER A 42 18.62 -1.20 1.71
CA SER A 42 18.69 0.23 2.05
C SER A 42 17.90 1.15 1.11
N ASN A 43 17.54 0.70 -0.09
CA ASN A 43 16.74 1.47 -1.06
C ASN A 43 15.43 0.77 -1.40
N GLU A 44 15.01 -0.14 -0.51
CA GLU A 44 13.92 -1.07 -0.71
C GLU A 44 12.59 -0.35 -0.98
N VAL A 45 12.28 0.72 -0.24
CA VAL A 45 11.05 1.51 -0.45
C VAL A 45 10.95 2.06 -1.88
N HIS A 46 12.01 2.71 -2.37
CA HIS A 46 12.04 3.24 -3.74
C HIS A 46 11.94 2.12 -4.78
N LEU A 47 12.62 1.00 -4.55
CA LEU A 47 12.60 -0.14 -5.47
C LEU A 47 11.25 -0.85 -5.52
N HIS A 48 10.57 -1.01 -4.39
CA HIS A 48 9.20 -1.55 -4.36
C HIS A 48 8.23 -0.60 -5.04
N SER A 49 8.33 0.71 -4.76
CA SER A 49 7.51 1.70 -5.46
C SER A 49 7.73 1.65 -6.96
N MET A 50 8.98 1.58 -7.43
CA MET A 50 9.31 1.42 -8.86
C MET A 50 8.80 0.10 -9.45
N PHE A 51 8.95 -1.01 -8.72
CA PHE A 51 8.54 -2.32 -9.19
C PHE A 51 7.02 -2.41 -9.32
N LEU A 52 6.28 -2.03 -8.27
CA LEU A 52 4.83 -1.98 -8.26
C LEU A 52 4.32 -0.99 -9.32
N ALA A 53 4.92 0.20 -9.41
CA ALA A 53 4.54 1.17 -10.43
C ALA A 53 4.76 0.64 -11.84
N ASN A 54 5.87 -0.05 -12.11
CA ASN A 54 6.10 -0.66 -13.41
C ASN A 54 5.06 -1.75 -13.69
N LEU A 55 4.73 -2.60 -12.71
CA LEU A 55 3.74 -3.67 -12.86
C LEU A 55 2.33 -3.12 -13.13
N LEU A 56 1.95 -2.04 -12.45
CA LEU A 56 0.63 -1.42 -12.56
C LEU A 56 0.52 -0.48 -13.78
N ASN A 57 1.63 -0.11 -14.41
CA ASN A 57 1.63 0.79 -15.56
C ASN A 57 1.30 0.01 -16.85
N PRO A 58 0.19 0.33 -17.56
CA PRO A 58 -0.12 -0.33 -18.83
C PRO A 58 0.96 -0.15 -19.91
N LYS A 59 1.80 0.89 -19.78
CA LYS A 59 2.94 1.20 -20.65
C LYS A 59 4.27 0.72 -20.04
N GLY A 60 4.23 -0.09 -18.98
CA GLY A 60 5.39 -0.63 -18.28
C GLY A 60 6.18 -1.64 -19.13
N SER A 61 7.43 -1.85 -18.75
CA SER A 61 8.39 -2.68 -19.51
C SER A 61 8.04 -4.17 -19.53
N HIS A 62 7.10 -4.62 -18.70
CA HIS A 62 6.64 -6.00 -18.62
C HIS A 62 5.79 -6.45 -19.83
N GLY A 63 5.33 -5.53 -20.68
CA GLY A 63 4.69 -5.84 -21.97
C GLY A 63 3.29 -6.46 -21.90
N GLN A 64 2.66 -6.50 -20.73
CA GLN A 64 1.33 -7.10 -20.53
C GLN A 64 0.16 -6.13 -20.67
N ARG A 65 0.42 -4.87 -21.07
CA ARG A 65 -0.59 -3.81 -21.15
C ARG A 65 -1.33 -3.68 -19.81
N GLY A 66 -2.63 -3.39 -19.82
CA GLY A 66 -3.44 -3.21 -18.61
C GLY A 66 -3.69 -4.47 -17.77
N LYS A 67 -3.22 -5.68 -18.14
CA LYS A 67 -3.62 -6.92 -17.46
C LYS A 67 -3.29 -6.98 -15.97
N PHE A 68 -2.11 -6.51 -15.56
CA PHE A 68 -1.74 -6.51 -14.15
C PHE A 68 -2.57 -5.50 -13.36
N LEU A 69 -2.81 -4.33 -13.95
CA LEU A 69 -3.69 -3.32 -13.36
C LEU A 69 -5.12 -3.84 -13.25
N GLU A 70 -5.67 -4.48 -14.29
CA GLU A 70 -6.99 -5.13 -14.23
C GLU A 70 -7.08 -6.19 -13.13
N ALA A 71 -6.04 -7.01 -12.97
CA ALA A 71 -5.98 -8.01 -11.91
C ALA A 71 -5.95 -7.35 -10.52
N PHE A 72 -5.19 -6.27 -10.37
CA PHE A 72 -5.11 -5.50 -9.13
C PHE A 72 -6.46 -4.85 -8.78
N LEU A 73 -7.13 -4.21 -9.75
CA LEU A 73 -8.47 -3.62 -9.56
C LEU A 73 -9.51 -4.68 -9.17
N LYS A 74 -9.52 -5.83 -9.85
CA LYS A 74 -10.40 -6.96 -9.50
C LYS A 74 -10.13 -7.48 -8.09
N MET A 75 -8.86 -7.56 -7.69
CA MET A 75 -8.47 -7.96 -6.34
C MET A 75 -9.01 -6.96 -5.31
N LEU A 76 -8.83 -5.66 -5.52
CA LEU A 76 -9.35 -4.62 -4.64
C LEU A 76 -10.87 -4.71 -4.49
N GLN A 77 -11.60 -4.82 -5.59
CA GLN A 77 -13.06 -4.92 -5.58
C GLN A 77 -13.56 -6.15 -4.81
N LYS A 78 -12.85 -7.28 -4.93
CA LYS A 78 -13.19 -8.53 -4.23
C LYS A 78 -12.88 -8.47 -2.74
N SER A 79 -11.73 -7.92 -2.37
CA SER A 79 -11.26 -7.89 -0.98
C SER A 79 -11.89 -6.77 -0.16
N PHE A 80 -12.29 -5.66 -0.82
CA PHE A 80 -12.81 -4.46 -0.18
C PHE A 80 -14.12 -4.01 -0.85
N PRO A 81 -15.23 -4.77 -0.68
CA PRO A 81 -16.51 -4.48 -1.34
C PRO A 81 -17.17 -3.18 -0.87
N ALA A 82 -16.68 -2.57 0.22
CA ALA A 82 -17.13 -1.27 0.71
C ALA A 82 -16.56 -0.09 -0.09
N ILE A 83 -15.53 -0.31 -0.93
CA ILE A 83 -15.08 0.70 -1.88
C ILE A 83 -16.16 0.82 -2.96
N SER A 84 -16.63 2.04 -3.22
CA SER A 84 -17.56 2.30 -4.32
C SER A 84 -16.99 1.73 -5.61
N ALA A 85 -17.82 1.01 -6.37
CA ALA A 85 -17.44 0.51 -7.69
C ALA A 85 -16.98 1.66 -8.59
N ASP A 86 -17.66 2.81 -8.50
CA ASP A 86 -17.38 4.04 -9.26
C ASP A 86 -16.01 4.63 -8.90
N SER A 87 -15.56 4.53 -7.65
CA SER A 87 -14.20 4.94 -7.25
C SER A 87 -13.10 4.07 -7.87
N LEU A 88 -13.44 2.91 -8.42
CA LEU A 88 -12.51 1.91 -8.95
C LEU A 88 -12.60 1.72 -10.48
N GLU A 89 -13.40 2.53 -11.19
CA GLU A 89 -13.60 2.49 -12.65
C GLU A 89 -12.46 3.12 -13.45
N LEU A 90 -11.21 2.73 -13.15
CA LEU A 90 -10.04 3.30 -13.81
C LEU A 90 -9.85 2.69 -15.21
N ASP A 91 -9.78 3.53 -16.24
CA ASP A 91 -9.54 3.08 -17.63
C ASP A 91 -8.08 2.62 -17.80
N THR A 92 -7.89 1.30 -17.81
CA THR A 92 -6.57 0.66 -17.90
C THR A 92 -5.89 0.86 -19.26
N ALA A 93 -6.58 1.32 -20.30
CA ALA A 93 -5.97 1.59 -21.59
C ALA A 93 -5.20 2.92 -21.61
N ILE A 94 -5.70 3.93 -20.88
CA ILE A 94 -5.12 5.28 -20.85
C ILE A 94 -4.39 5.59 -19.54
N ALA A 95 -4.54 4.74 -18.52
CA ALA A 95 -3.92 4.92 -17.22
C ALA A 95 -2.42 5.21 -17.29
N SER A 96 -1.98 6.05 -16.36
CA SER A 96 -0.59 6.41 -16.16
C SER A 96 -0.23 6.23 -14.69
N VAL A 97 1.04 5.90 -14.44
CA VAL A 97 1.59 5.73 -13.09
C VAL A 97 2.78 6.66 -12.93
N GLU A 98 2.80 7.39 -11.83
CA GLU A 98 3.89 8.26 -11.41
C GLU A 98 4.37 7.82 -10.03
N VAL A 99 5.69 7.62 -9.88
CA VAL A 99 6.31 7.39 -8.57
C VAL A 99 6.79 8.71 -7.99
N GLU A 100 6.79 8.82 -6.66
CA GLU A 100 7.29 10.00 -5.95
C GLU A 100 6.64 11.31 -6.43
N LYS A 101 5.33 11.28 -6.68
CA LYS A 101 4.58 12.41 -7.18
C LYS A 101 4.59 13.55 -6.17
N TYR A 102 5.26 14.64 -6.53
CA TYR A 102 5.25 15.86 -5.74
C TYR A 102 3.91 16.59 -5.88
N ILE A 103 3.20 16.75 -4.77
CA ILE A 103 1.87 17.39 -4.72
C ILE A 103 1.91 18.75 -4.03
N GLY A 104 3.09 19.35 -3.89
CA GLY A 104 3.29 20.67 -3.30
C GLY A 104 4.03 20.65 -1.97
N ARG A 105 4.29 21.84 -1.41
CA ARG A 105 5.01 22.00 -0.15
C ARG A 105 4.16 21.45 1.00
N GLN A 106 4.77 20.64 1.86
CA GLN A 106 4.09 20.07 3.01
C GLN A 106 3.59 21.18 3.97
N THR A 107 2.30 21.13 4.24
CA THR A 107 1.60 21.83 5.33
C THR A 107 0.91 20.79 6.21
N ASP A 108 0.07 21.22 7.16
CA ASP A 108 -0.70 20.29 7.98
C ASP A 108 -1.82 19.60 7.20
N SER A 109 -2.27 20.17 6.07
CA SER A 109 -3.44 19.69 5.32
C SER A 109 -3.18 19.44 3.83
N GLU A 110 -2.06 19.91 3.26
CA GLU A 110 -1.76 19.82 1.83
C GLU A 110 -0.28 19.56 1.54
N GLY A 111 0.01 19.02 0.36
CA GLY A 111 1.38 18.80 -0.13
C GLY A 111 2.04 17.49 0.31
N GLY A 112 3.32 17.35 -0.02
CA GLY A 112 4.07 16.11 0.17
C GLY A 112 4.39 15.39 -1.13
N ARG A 113 4.72 14.10 -1.00
CA ARG A 113 5.22 13.27 -2.09
C ARG A 113 4.59 11.89 -2.00
N ILE A 114 3.62 11.62 -2.86
CA ILE A 114 2.94 10.33 -2.93
C ILE A 114 3.90 9.28 -3.52
N ASP A 115 4.02 8.12 -2.88
CA ASP A 115 4.92 7.06 -3.36
C ASP A 115 4.53 6.51 -4.73
N ILE A 116 3.25 6.18 -4.93
CA ILE A 116 2.69 5.76 -6.22
C ILE A 116 1.35 6.44 -6.46
N TYR A 117 1.25 7.14 -7.59
CA TYR A 117 0.02 7.77 -8.06
C TYR A 117 -0.38 7.17 -9.41
N LEU A 118 -1.52 6.49 -9.44
CA LEU A 118 -2.13 5.95 -10.66
C LEU A 118 -3.35 6.80 -11.02
N THR A 119 -3.50 7.18 -12.29
CA THR A 119 -4.69 7.89 -12.76
C THR A 119 -4.97 7.67 -14.25
N ASP A 120 -6.25 7.72 -14.62
CA ASP A 120 -6.73 7.86 -16.01
C ASP A 120 -7.13 9.30 -16.37
N GLY A 121 -6.97 10.24 -15.43
CA GLY A 121 -7.41 11.65 -15.53
C GLY A 121 -8.77 11.94 -14.88
N LYS A 122 -9.59 10.92 -14.60
CA LYS A 122 -10.89 11.03 -13.91
C LYS A 122 -10.85 10.35 -12.53
N HIS A 123 -10.33 9.14 -12.50
CA HIS A 123 -10.14 8.34 -11.30
C HIS A 123 -8.67 8.28 -10.90
N SER A 124 -8.42 8.03 -9.61
CA SER A 124 -7.05 7.81 -9.14
C SER A 124 -6.92 6.78 -8.03
N ILE A 125 -5.77 6.14 -7.98
CA ILE A 125 -5.34 5.31 -6.85
C ILE A 125 -4.05 5.93 -6.30
N ILE A 126 -4.09 6.27 -5.03
CA ILE A 126 -2.98 6.84 -4.26
C ILE A 126 -2.47 5.74 -3.34
N ILE A 127 -1.18 5.41 -3.43
CA ILE A 127 -0.57 4.37 -2.59
C ILE A 127 0.62 4.98 -1.84
N GLU A 128 0.63 4.79 -0.52
CA GLU A 128 1.78 5.03 0.35
C GLU A 128 2.35 3.69 0.83
N ASN A 129 3.65 3.48 0.64
CA ASN A 129 4.35 2.25 0.97
C ASN A 129 5.12 2.39 2.29
N LYS A 130 4.66 1.71 3.34
CA LYS A 130 5.28 1.69 4.67
C LYS A 130 5.94 0.35 4.96
N ILE A 131 7.17 0.22 4.47
CA ILE A 131 7.98 -0.98 4.66
C ILE A 131 8.76 -0.90 5.98
N TYR A 132 9.60 0.13 6.13
CA TYR A 132 10.35 0.37 7.37
C TYR A 132 10.32 1.83 7.83
N ALA A 133 9.69 2.71 7.06
CA ALA A 133 9.57 4.12 7.38
C ALA A 133 8.42 4.35 8.36
N GLY A 134 8.62 5.22 9.33
CA GLY A 134 7.54 5.72 10.18
C GLY A 134 6.56 6.59 9.38
N ASP A 135 5.40 6.83 9.98
CA ASP A 135 4.46 7.82 9.48
C ASP A 135 5.01 9.23 9.60
N GLN A 136 4.67 10.06 8.63
CA GLN A 136 4.85 11.50 8.74
C GLN A 136 3.57 12.14 9.27
N HIS A 137 3.72 13.24 10.01
CA HIS A 137 2.61 14.03 10.51
C HIS A 137 1.62 14.37 9.39
N HIS A 138 0.34 14.07 9.61
CA HIS A 138 -0.81 14.27 8.72
C HIS A 138 -0.66 13.75 7.29
N GLN A 139 0.23 12.78 7.03
CA GLN A 139 0.52 12.34 5.67
C GLN A 139 -0.69 11.78 4.94
N MET A 140 -1.45 10.90 5.59
CA MET A 140 -2.66 10.33 4.99
C MET A 140 -3.74 11.39 4.79
N LEU A 141 -3.88 12.34 5.73
CA LEU A 141 -4.80 13.47 5.58
C LEU A 141 -4.48 14.32 4.35
N ARG A 142 -3.21 14.66 4.14
CA ARG A 142 -2.79 15.43 2.96
C ARG A 142 -3.11 14.72 1.66
N TYR A 143 -2.87 13.41 1.60
CA TYR A 143 -3.10 12.63 0.39
C TYR A 143 -4.58 12.44 0.11
N TRP A 144 -5.37 12.29 1.17
CA TRP A 144 -6.82 12.31 1.08
C TRP A 144 -7.33 13.63 0.50
N ASN A 145 -6.87 14.76 1.04
CA ASN A 145 -7.23 16.09 0.55
C ASN A 145 -6.80 16.29 -0.90
N TYR A 146 -5.61 15.80 -1.26
CA TYR A 146 -5.16 15.81 -2.65
C TYR A 146 -6.12 15.04 -3.55
N GLY A 147 -6.47 13.79 -3.23
CA GLY A 147 -7.45 13.01 -4.00
C GLY A 147 -8.81 13.70 -4.11
N MET A 148 -9.29 14.29 -3.01
CA MET A 148 -10.54 15.07 -2.99
C MET A 148 -10.47 16.32 -3.87
N SER A 149 -9.31 16.94 -4.03
CA SER A 149 -9.12 18.10 -4.90
C SER A 149 -9.15 17.75 -6.40
N GLN A 150 -8.86 16.50 -6.76
CA GLN A 150 -8.81 16.06 -8.16
C GLN A 150 -10.19 15.76 -8.77
N LYS A 151 -11.26 15.64 -7.96
CA LYS A 151 -12.61 15.31 -8.43
C LYS A 151 -13.28 16.39 -9.28
N GLY A 152 -12.74 17.61 -9.32
CA GLY A 152 -13.35 18.74 -10.03
C GLY A 152 -14.77 19.04 -9.54
N ASN A 153 -15.73 19.06 -10.48
CA ASN A 153 -17.15 19.33 -10.20
C ASN A 153 -17.96 18.07 -9.87
N ASP A 154 -17.35 16.89 -9.87
CA ASP A 154 -18.06 15.64 -9.60
C ASP A 154 -18.47 15.58 -8.13
N THR A 155 -19.69 15.09 -7.90
CA THR A 155 -20.27 14.97 -6.56
C THR A 155 -19.78 13.73 -5.82
N GLU A 156 -19.22 12.75 -6.54
CA GLU A 156 -18.82 11.46 -6.00
C GLU A 156 -17.29 11.34 -5.90
N LYS A 157 -16.85 10.53 -4.94
CA LYS A 157 -15.42 10.24 -4.72
C LYS A 157 -14.89 9.38 -5.87
N SER A 158 -13.96 9.92 -6.65
CA SER A 158 -13.33 9.22 -7.78
C SER A 158 -11.94 8.66 -7.47
N PHE A 159 -11.55 8.51 -6.19
CA PHE A 159 -10.24 7.98 -5.85
C PHE A 159 -10.25 6.95 -4.73
N VAL A 160 -9.19 6.15 -4.67
CA VAL A 160 -8.89 5.21 -3.59
C VAL A 160 -7.56 5.58 -2.95
N LEU A 161 -7.53 5.65 -1.63
CA LEU A 161 -6.31 5.84 -0.86
C LEU A 161 -5.92 4.51 -0.23
N ILE A 162 -4.73 4.03 -0.55
CA ILE A 162 -4.19 2.75 -0.13
C ILE A 162 -2.97 2.99 0.76
N TYR A 163 -2.95 2.31 1.90
CA TYR A 163 -1.80 2.24 2.78
C TYR A 163 -1.26 0.81 2.74
N LEU A 164 -0.06 0.65 2.18
CA LEU A 164 0.58 -0.65 1.99
C LEU A 164 1.64 -0.86 3.07
N THR A 165 1.45 -1.85 3.94
CA THR A 165 2.33 -2.11 5.10
C THR A 165 2.82 -3.57 5.11
N LEU A 166 3.89 -3.87 5.85
CA LEU A 166 4.40 -5.23 6.03
C LEU A 166 3.59 -6.09 7.03
N ASP A 167 3.01 -5.46 8.05
CA ASP A 167 2.47 -6.16 9.23
C ASP A 167 0.95 -6.03 9.38
N GLY A 168 0.31 -5.28 8.49
CA GLY A 168 -1.11 -4.95 8.58
C GLY A 168 -1.42 -3.95 9.69
N CYS A 169 -0.44 -3.22 10.22
CA CYS A 169 -0.73 -2.08 11.07
C CYS A 169 -1.28 -0.90 10.26
N PRO A 170 -2.39 -0.28 10.69
CA PRO A 170 -2.93 0.90 10.02
C PRO A 170 -2.03 2.12 10.22
N PRO A 171 -2.27 3.22 9.46
CA PRO A 171 -1.61 4.49 9.73
C PRO A 171 -1.83 4.94 11.18
N SER A 172 -0.82 5.56 11.77
CA SER A 172 -0.91 6.19 13.08
C SER A 172 -1.94 7.32 13.08
N LYS A 173 -2.52 7.60 14.25
CA LYS A 173 -3.46 8.72 14.43
C LYS A 173 -2.87 10.07 14.00
N ASP A 174 -1.57 10.26 14.24
CA ASP A 174 -0.85 11.46 13.82
C ASP A 174 -0.77 11.58 12.29
N SER A 175 -0.76 10.48 11.54
CA SER A 175 -0.80 10.48 10.08
C SER A 175 -2.20 10.80 9.52
N LEU A 176 -3.24 10.38 10.25
CA LEU A 176 -4.65 10.59 9.87
C LEU A 176 -5.14 12.01 10.16
N GLY A 177 -4.58 12.68 11.17
CA GLY A 177 -5.13 13.93 11.69
C GLY A 177 -6.52 13.74 12.31
N GLU A 178 -7.31 14.81 12.38
CA GLU A 178 -8.62 14.77 13.06
C GLU A 178 -9.78 14.32 12.14
N ASP A 179 -9.71 14.63 10.85
CA ASP A 179 -10.85 14.52 9.93
C ASP A 179 -10.91 13.19 9.14
N LEU A 180 -9.78 12.50 8.99
CA LEU A 180 -9.69 11.26 8.20
C LEU A 180 -9.88 10.01 9.08
N LYS A 181 -10.78 9.10 8.69
CA LYS A 181 -10.99 7.85 9.43
C LYS A 181 -10.21 6.72 8.78
N GLU A 182 -9.80 5.74 9.58
CA GLU A 182 -9.11 4.54 9.08
C GLU A 182 -9.93 3.80 8.02
N ASN A 183 -11.26 3.72 8.18
CA ASN A 183 -12.16 3.06 7.22
C ASN A 183 -12.25 3.76 5.86
N ASP A 184 -11.74 4.99 5.74
CA ASP A 184 -11.68 5.71 4.47
C ASP A 184 -10.49 5.26 3.61
N ILE A 185 -9.56 4.51 4.21
CA ILE A 185 -8.29 4.04 3.63
C ILE A 185 -8.36 2.52 3.44
N VAL A 186 -7.80 2.05 2.33
CA VAL A 186 -7.61 0.63 2.07
C VAL A 186 -6.28 0.18 2.67
N LEU A 187 -6.34 -0.74 3.62
CA LEU A 187 -5.14 -1.34 4.21
C LEU A 187 -4.74 -2.60 3.44
N LEU A 188 -3.57 -2.57 2.81
CA LEU A 188 -2.98 -3.73 2.13
C LEU A 188 -1.75 -4.22 2.88
N ILE A 189 -1.53 -5.54 2.84
CA ILE A 189 -0.35 -6.19 3.41
C ILE A 189 0.51 -6.72 2.25
N LEU A 190 1.81 -6.40 2.30
CA LEU A 190 2.85 -6.84 1.35
C LEU A 190 3.20 -8.32 1.51
#